data_AF-A0A6I2GXM7-F1
#
_entry.id   AF-A0A6I2GXM7-F1
#
_cell.length_a   1.000
_cell.length_b   1.000
_cell.length_c   1.000
_cell.angle_alpha   90.00
_cell.angle_beta   90.00
_cell.angle_gamma   90.00
#
_symmetry.space_group_name_H-M   'P 1'
#
loop_
_entity.id
_entity.type
_entity.pdbx_description
1 polymer ?
#
loop_
_entity_poly.entity_id
_entity_poly.type
_entity_poly.pdbx_seq_one_letter_code
_entity_poly.pdbx_strand_id
1 'polypeptide(L)'
;MLHRRPLALLLPLTLLSLAACTSPCRELSQRVCECRDTRIEREACAQNAGNNEGRLEPSSEQQDLCEQKLDTCPDPAANGGKDRVALCDELERSVDRKVACGLTAAGPDAGTP
;
A
#
# COMPACT_ATOMS: atom_id res chain seq x y z
N MET A 1 -56.00 -13.88 -23.94
CA MET A 1 -54.92 -13.86 -22.95
C MET A 1 -53.74 -14.65 -23.52
N LEU A 2 -52.76 -13.94 -24.11
CA LEU A 2 -51.56 -14.53 -24.71
C LEU A 2 -50.32 -13.89 -24.06
N HIS A 3 -49.38 -14.75 -23.66
CA HIS A 3 -48.13 -14.43 -22.97
C HIS A 3 -47.11 -13.72 -23.87
N ARG A 4 -46.49 -12.65 -23.38
CA ARG A 4 -45.12 -12.24 -23.77
C ARG A 4 -44.35 -11.80 -22.54
N ARG A 5 -43.68 -12.74 -21.89
CA ARG A 5 -42.62 -12.44 -20.90
C ARG A 5 -41.42 -11.88 -21.67
N PRO A 6 -40.99 -10.62 -21.46
CA PRO A 6 -39.74 -10.16 -22.04
C PRO A 6 -38.62 -10.92 -21.31
N LEU A 7 -37.94 -11.79 -22.06
CA LEU A 7 -36.74 -12.47 -21.61
C LEU A 7 -35.66 -11.38 -21.47
N ALA A 8 -35.54 -10.81 -20.28
CA ALA A 8 -34.47 -9.88 -19.94
C ALA A 8 -33.14 -10.64 -20.07
N LEU A 9 -32.42 -10.41 -21.17
CA LEU A 9 -31.03 -10.81 -21.34
C LEU A 9 -30.20 -10.02 -20.32
N LEU A 10 -30.05 -10.57 -19.12
CA LEU A 10 -29.08 -10.07 -18.14
C LEU A 10 -27.70 -10.63 -18.53
N LEU A 11 -26.94 -9.85 -19.32
CA LEU A 11 -25.49 -10.04 -19.43
C LEU A 11 -24.88 -9.84 -18.04
N PRO A 12 -24.21 -10.83 -17.43
CA PRO A 12 -23.36 -10.54 -16.28
C PRO A 12 -22.10 -9.86 -16.82
N LEU A 13 -22.05 -8.53 -16.76
CA LEU A 13 -20.77 -7.83 -16.74
C LEU A 13 -20.05 -8.26 -15.47
N THR A 14 -19.22 -9.30 -15.57
CA THR A 14 -18.20 -9.58 -14.58
C THR A 14 -17.21 -8.44 -14.65
N LEU A 15 -17.48 -7.37 -13.92
CA LEU A 15 -16.52 -6.36 -13.53
C LEU A 15 -15.43 -7.10 -12.74
N LEU A 16 -14.39 -7.55 -13.45
CA LEU A 16 -13.10 -7.83 -12.85
C LEU A 16 -12.66 -6.50 -12.23
N SER A 17 -12.95 -6.35 -10.94
CA SER A 17 -12.27 -5.40 -10.09
C SER A 17 -10.79 -5.68 -10.26
N LEU A 18 -10.11 -4.85 -11.07
CA LEU A 18 -8.68 -4.62 -10.97
C LEU A 18 -8.41 -4.12 -9.55
N ALA A 19 -8.39 -5.03 -8.57
CA ALA A 19 -7.42 -4.89 -7.51
C ALA A 19 -6.09 -4.83 -8.27
N ALA A 20 -5.56 -3.64 -8.46
CA ALA A 20 -4.20 -3.49 -8.91
C ALA A 20 -3.39 -4.36 -7.93
N CYS A 21 -2.84 -5.48 -8.41
CA CYS A 21 -1.96 -6.32 -7.61
C CYS A 21 -0.73 -5.45 -7.32
N THR A 22 -0.83 -4.65 -6.26
CA THR A 22 0.31 -3.93 -5.73
C THR A 22 1.18 -4.97 -5.06
N SER A 23 2.48 -4.93 -5.33
CA SER A 23 3.41 -5.80 -4.61
C SER A 23 3.32 -5.47 -3.10
N PRO A 24 3.67 -6.42 -2.21
CA PRO A 24 3.71 -6.15 -0.78
C PRO A 24 4.69 -5.00 -0.45
N CYS A 25 5.81 -4.90 -1.16
CA CYS A 25 6.76 -3.80 -0.94
C CYS A 25 6.21 -2.44 -1.39
N ARG A 26 5.42 -2.41 -2.46
CA ARG A 26 4.76 -1.20 -2.94
C ARG A 26 3.65 -0.76 -2.01
N GLU A 27 2.89 -1.69 -1.46
CA GLU A 27 1.89 -1.38 -0.43
C GLU A 27 2.55 -0.82 0.83
N LEU A 28 3.62 -1.45 1.32
CA LEU A 28 4.34 -1.00 2.52
C LEU A 28 4.89 0.41 2.31
N SER A 29 5.46 0.68 1.14
CA SER A 29 5.95 2.01 0.76
C SER A 29 4.81 3.04 0.72
N GLN A 30 3.62 2.68 0.24
CA GLN A 30 2.46 3.57 0.26
C GLN A 30 2.02 3.91 1.68
N ARG A 31 1.97 2.94 2.59
CA ARG A 31 1.67 3.19 4.02
C ARG A 31 2.65 4.17 4.64
N VAL A 32 3.94 4.01 4.36
CA VAL A 32 4.97 4.97 4.80
C VAL A 32 4.75 6.35 4.17
N CYS A 33 4.46 6.41 2.88
CA CYS A 33 4.27 7.65 2.14
C CYS A 33 3.05 8.45 2.63
N GLU A 34 2.05 7.82 3.24
CA GLU A 34 0.90 8.52 3.81
C GLU A 34 1.27 9.48 4.95
N CYS A 35 2.45 9.31 5.56
CA CYS A 35 2.94 10.20 6.60
C CYS A 35 3.66 11.46 6.09
N ARG A 36 3.64 11.75 4.79
CA ARG A 36 4.11 13.06 4.30
C ARG A 36 3.08 14.16 4.59
N ASP A 37 3.60 15.32 4.99
CA ASP A 37 2.83 16.50 5.40
C ASP A 37 1.83 16.93 4.34
N THR A 38 2.30 17.11 3.11
CA THR A 38 1.46 17.60 2.01
C THR A 38 1.00 16.48 1.09
N ARG A 39 -0.17 16.68 0.47
CA ARG A 39 -0.71 15.76 -0.55
C ARG A 39 0.27 15.55 -1.71
N ILE A 40 0.96 16.62 -2.13
CA ILE A 40 1.94 16.58 -3.22
C ILE A 40 3.13 15.70 -2.82
N GLU A 41 3.63 15.82 -1.60
CA GLU A 41 4.74 14.97 -1.12
C GLU A 41 4.33 13.50 -0.99
N ARG A 42 3.10 13.21 -0.57
CA ARG A 42 2.57 11.83 -0.55
C ARG A 42 2.54 11.24 -1.95
N GLU A 43 2.00 11.97 -2.90
CA GLU A 43 1.93 11.55 -4.31
C GLU A 43 3.32 11.37 -4.92
N ALA A 44 4.25 12.29 -4.65
CA ALA A 44 5.63 12.18 -5.11
C ALA A 44 6.35 10.98 -4.49
N CYS A 45 6.13 10.73 -3.20
CA CYS A 45 6.68 9.57 -2.49
C CYS A 45 6.16 8.26 -3.09
N ALA A 46 4.85 8.13 -3.28
CA ALA A 46 4.24 6.93 -3.85
C ALA A 46 4.68 6.67 -5.30
N GLN A 47 4.81 7.74 -6.10
CA GLN A 47 5.36 7.64 -7.46
C GLN A 47 6.82 7.18 -7.45
N ASN A 48 7.66 7.76 -6.59
CA ASN A 48 9.06 7.37 -6.48
C ASN A 48 9.21 5.91 -6.03
N ALA A 49 8.39 5.44 -5.09
CA ALA A 49 8.37 4.04 -4.68
C ALA A 49 8.00 3.11 -5.85
N GLY A 50 6.96 3.44 -6.62
CA GLY A 50 6.58 2.68 -7.82
C GLY A 50 7.66 2.69 -8.91
N ASN A 51 8.32 3.84 -9.12
CA ASN A 51 9.42 3.95 -10.08
C ASN A 51 10.64 3.13 -9.64
N ASN A 52 10.95 3.09 -8.34
CA ASN A 52 12.05 2.29 -7.82
C ASN A 52 11.77 0.80 -7.95
N GLU A 53 10.57 0.34 -7.61
CA GLU A 53 10.17 -1.05 -7.82
C GLU A 53 10.20 -1.45 -9.30
N GLY A 54 9.74 -0.59 -10.21
CA GLY A 54 9.82 -0.85 -11.65
C GLY A 54 11.25 -0.86 -12.20
N ARG A 55 12.21 -0.26 -11.49
CA ARG A 55 13.65 -0.25 -11.86
C ARG A 55 14.43 -1.39 -11.20
N LEU A 56 14.04 -1.75 -9.99
CA LEU A 56 14.67 -2.76 -9.14
C LEU A 56 13.54 -3.62 -8.60
N GLU A 57 13.19 -4.66 -9.36
CA GLU A 57 12.14 -5.57 -8.94
C GLU A 57 12.58 -6.30 -7.67
N PRO A 58 11.79 -6.25 -6.57
CA PRO A 58 12.13 -6.91 -5.33
C PRO A 58 12.23 -8.43 -5.52
N SER A 59 13.27 -9.04 -4.96
CA SER A 59 13.38 -10.51 -4.90
C SER A 59 12.23 -11.11 -4.10
N SER A 60 11.99 -12.42 -4.25
CA SER A 60 10.96 -13.11 -3.46
C SER A 60 11.16 -12.92 -1.96
N GLU A 61 12.40 -13.03 -1.47
CA GLU A 61 12.72 -12.83 -0.05
C GLU A 61 12.42 -11.40 0.42
N GLN A 62 12.64 -10.41 -0.44
CA GLN A 62 12.29 -9.02 -0.15
C GLN A 62 10.77 -8.83 -0.11
N GLN A 63 10.03 -9.47 -1.03
CA GLN A 63 8.56 -9.45 -1.01
C GLN A 63 8.00 -10.09 0.25
N ASP A 64 8.53 -11.24 0.66
CA ASP A 64 8.14 -11.93 1.89
C ASP A 64 8.44 -11.08 3.13
N LEU A 65 9.57 -10.36 3.15
CA LEU A 65 9.88 -9.41 4.22
C LEU A 65 8.89 -8.25 4.26
N CYS A 66 8.55 -7.69 3.11
CA CYS A 66 7.55 -6.63 3.01
C CYS A 66 6.17 -7.10 3.48
N GLU A 67 5.77 -8.33 3.13
CA GLU A 67 4.50 -8.92 3.56
C GLU A 67 4.43 -9.13 5.08
N GLN A 68 5.52 -9.64 5.69
CA GLN A 68 5.63 -9.72 7.16
C GLN A 68 5.53 -8.33 7.82
N LYS A 69 6.10 -7.31 7.19
CA LYS A 69 6.01 -5.93 7.69
C LYS A 69 4.61 -5.34 7.50
N LEU A 70 3.88 -5.68 6.45
CA LEU A 70 2.50 -5.23 6.26
C LEU A 70 1.55 -5.72 7.35
N ASP A 71 1.82 -6.88 7.94
CA ASP A 71 1.02 -7.42 9.06
C ASP A 71 1.14 -6.56 10.32
N THR A 72 2.32 -5.96 10.54
CA THR A 72 2.65 -5.23 11.78
C THR A 72 2.73 -3.72 11.60
N CYS A 73 2.94 -3.24 10.37
CA CYS A 73 2.98 -1.82 10.02
C CYS A 73 1.54 -1.31 9.89
N PRO A 74 1.07 -0.45 10.79
CA PRO A 74 -0.30 0.05 10.73
C PRO A 74 -0.53 0.84 9.44
N ASP A 75 -1.75 0.74 8.89
CA ASP A 75 -2.14 1.47 7.68
C ASP A 75 -2.74 2.84 8.03
N PRO A 76 -2.02 3.95 7.79
CA PRO A 76 -2.54 5.31 8.02
C PRO A 76 -3.66 5.71 7.05
N ALA A 77 -3.82 5.02 5.92
CA ALA A 77 -4.95 5.22 5.00
C ALA A 77 -6.22 4.48 5.45
N ALA A 78 -6.13 3.60 6.45
CA ALA A 78 -7.27 2.88 6.99
C ALA A 78 -8.40 3.85 7.40
N ASN A 79 -9.65 3.38 7.30
CA ASN A 79 -10.85 4.17 7.60
C ASN A 79 -10.95 5.49 6.82
N GLY A 80 -10.35 5.57 5.63
CA GLY A 80 -10.36 6.77 4.79
C GLY A 80 -9.45 7.89 5.31
N GLY A 81 -8.39 7.53 6.06
CA GLY A 81 -7.38 8.46 6.54
C GLY A 81 -7.83 9.39 7.66
N LYS A 82 -8.97 9.10 8.33
CA LYS A 82 -9.44 9.89 9.49
C LYS A 82 -8.41 9.90 10.62
N ASP A 83 -7.72 8.79 10.80
CA ASP A 83 -6.72 8.61 11.85
C ASP A 83 -5.28 8.79 11.34
N ARG A 84 -5.10 9.20 10.08
CA ARG A 84 -3.79 9.32 9.43
C ARG A 84 -2.82 10.16 10.25
N VAL A 85 -3.25 11.35 10.68
CA VAL A 85 -2.39 12.28 11.43
C VAL A 85 -1.99 11.69 12.77
N ALA A 86 -2.94 11.15 13.53
CA ALA A 86 -2.65 10.54 14.83
C ALA A 86 -1.74 9.32 14.69
N LEU A 87 -1.96 8.49 13.67
CA LEU A 87 -1.16 7.31 13.42
C LEU A 87 0.26 7.66 12.96
N CYS A 88 0.41 8.64 12.09
CA CYS A 88 1.72 9.10 11.62
C CYS A 88 2.52 9.79 12.73
N ASP A 89 1.87 10.63 13.53
CA ASP A 89 2.44 11.25 14.72
C ASP A 89 2.91 10.19 15.75
N GLU A 90 2.15 9.11 15.89
CA GLU A 90 2.52 7.97 16.73
C GLU A 90 3.65 7.11 16.14
N LEU A 91 3.64 6.91 14.82
CA LEU A 91 4.75 6.30 14.07
C LEU A 91 6.03 7.11 14.24
N GLU A 92 5.95 8.44 14.25
CA GLU A 92 7.11 9.30 14.46
C GLU A 92 7.67 9.23 15.88
N ARG A 93 6.82 9.00 16.89
CA ARG A 93 7.23 8.93 18.29
C ARG A 93 7.75 7.57 18.74
N SER A 94 7.33 6.48 18.10
CA SER A 94 7.71 5.12 18.51
C SER A 94 8.73 4.49 17.57
N VAL A 95 9.91 4.16 18.10
CA VAL A 95 10.96 3.43 17.34
C VAL A 95 10.46 2.04 16.92
N ASP A 96 9.76 1.33 17.79
CA ASP A 96 9.23 -0.01 17.50
C ASP A 96 8.24 0.00 16.32
N ARG A 97 7.39 1.04 16.23
CA ARG A 97 6.47 1.20 15.09
C ARG A 97 7.20 1.52 13.80
N LYS A 98 8.27 2.31 13.85
CA LYS A 98 9.13 2.54 12.69
C LYS A 98 9.83 1.26 12.25
N VAL A 99 10.30 0.42 13.19
CA VAL A 99 10.89 -0.90 12.88
C VAL A 99 9.86 -1.81 12.19
N ALA A 100 8.62 -1.84 12.69
CA ALA A 100 7.52 -2.60 12.09
C ALA A 100 7.31 -2.21 10.62
N CYS A 101 7.35 -0.91 10.31
CA CYS A 101 7.26 -0.41 8.93
C CYS A 101 8.58 -0.43 8.14
N GLY A 102 9.69 -0.94 8.71
CA GLY A 102 10.99 -0.97 8.05
C GLY A 102 11.67 0.39 7.88
N LEU A 103 11.24 1.40 8.64
CA LEU A 103 11.70 2.80 8.55
C LEU A 103 12.97 3.10 9.35
N THR A 104 13.37 2.21 10.27
CA THR A 104 14.67 2.31 10.95
C THR A 104 15.54 1.14 10.51
N ALA A 105 16.81 1.39 10.25
CA ALA A 105 17.78 0.35 9.93
C ALA A 105 17.89 -0.65 11.09
N ALA A 106 17.20 -1.78 10.96
CA ALA A 106 17.52 -3.03 11.61
C ALA A 106 17.67 -4.09 10.50
N GLY A 107 18.67 -3.89 9.64
CA GLY A 107 19.06 -4.79 8.56
C GLY A 107 20.15 -4.15 7.67
N PRO A 108 21.25 -4.87 7.35
CA PRO A 108 22.47 -4.31 6.73
C PRO A 108 22.37 -3.90 5.24
N ASP A 109 21.19 -3.94 4.63
CA ASP A 109 21.02 -3.75 3.17
C ASP A 109 20.26 -2.47 2.79
N ALA A 110 20.33 -1.44 3.63
CA ALA A 110 19.98 -0.09 3.20
C ALA A 110 21.07 0.40 2.23
N GLY A 111 20.83 0.20 0.94
CA GLY A 111 21.69 0.58 -0.17
C GLY A 111 22.44 1.90 0.05
N THR A 112 23.75 1.77 0.23
CA THR A 112 24.75 2.84 0.18
C THR A 112 24.78 3.41 -1.26
N PRO A 113 25.10 4.72 -1.43
CA PRO A 113 24.76 5.53 -2.61
C PRO A 113 25.42 5.13 -3.93
#